data_AF-A0A7C2V2E6-F1
#
_entry.id   AF-A0A7C2V2E6-F1
#
_cell.length_a   1.000
_cell.length_b   1.000
_cell.length_c   1.000
_cell.angle_alpha   90.00
_cell.angle_beta   90.00
_cell.angle_gamma   90.00
#
_symmetry.space_group_name_H-M   'P 1'
#
loop_
_entity.id
_entity.type
_entity.pdbx_description
1 polymer ?
#
loop_
_entity_poly.entity_id
_entity_poly.type
_entity_poly.pdbx_seq_one_letter_code
_entity_poly.pdbx_strand_id
1 'polypeptide(L)'
;MRARAFTLIELLVVIAIIAILGAILFPVFAQAREKARQTTCASNLRQIVLATQMYLQDYDEIFFPAYYIGDGGRTQPNNYGYYFWPWLLRPYTNSFEVFWCPTEPKSNCRELDHPYFGYVFGRFPAWGLNQIFLSPSLDEFNPTEAPYRGAPLARVQRASEIVMFVESITLETRSQGLTCTGYDRIGYAMVYPPRLWQGAPPLRPLSYGHVFPRHFSQIRDGQIVGGFANVAFVDGHIKPMTLDSLRRPERWEE
;
A
#
# COMPACT_ATOMS: atom_id res chain seq x y z
N MET A 1 25.99 10.53 59.90
CA MET A 1 25.36 9.44 59.12
C MET A 1 26.42 8.89 58.16
N ARG A 2 26.76 7.60 58.22
CA ARG A 2 27.73 7.00 57.27
C ARG A 2 27.05 6.80 55.92
N ALA A 3 27.52 7.49 54.88
CA ALA A 3 27.12 7.20 53.50
C ALA A 3 27.65 5.80 53.13
N ARG A 4 26.77 4.91 52.68
CA ARG A 4 27.18 3.63 52.09
C ARG A 4 27.80 3.94 50.73
N ALA A 5 29.11 3.70 50.58
CA ALA A 5 29.79 3.81 49.31
C ALA A 5 29.45 2.59 48.46
N PHE A 6 28.99 2.82 47.22
CA PHE A 6 28.72 1.78 46.24
C PHE A 6 30.05 1.16 45.78
N THR A 7 30.14 -0.16 45.73
CA THR A 7 31.34 -0.84 45.23
C THR A 7 31.34 -0.89 43.70
N LEU A 8 32.52 -0.91 43.10
CA LEU A 8 32.69 -1.01 41.64
C LEU A 8 32.08 -2.31 41.09
N ILE A 9 32.10 -3.39 41.88
CA ILE A 9 31.52 -4.69 41.51
C ILE A 9 30.00 -4.62 41.45
N GLU A 10 29.35 -3.98 42.44
CA GLU A 10 27.89 -3.79 42.44
C GLU A 10 27.42 -3.01 41.22
N LEU A 11 28.14 -1.95 40.84
CA LEU A 11 27.84 -1.19 39.64
C LEU A 11 28.00 -2.04 38.37
N LEU A 12 29.09 -2.83 38.29
CA LEU A 12 29.39 -3.67 37.13
C LEU A 12 28.36 -4.80 36.92
N VAL A 13 27.88 -5.41 38.01
CA VAL A 13 26.83 -6.44 37.93
C VAL A 13 25.51 -5.83 37.44
N VAL A 14 25.15 -4.63 37.92
CA VAL A 14 23.91 -3.96 37.50
C VAL A 14 23.93 -3.62 36.01
N ILE A 15 25.02 -3.04 35.51
CA ILE A 15 25.13 -2.74 34.07
C ILE A 15 25.13 -4.02 33.23
N ALA A 16 25.72 -5.11 33.71
CA ALA A 16 25.71 -6.40 33.01
C ALA A 16 24.29 -6.96 32.92
N ILE A 17 23.51 -6.91 34.00
CA ILE A 17 22.11 -7.33 33.99
C ILE A 17 21.28 -6.45 33.04
N ILE A 18 21.43 -5.12 33.09
CA ILE A 18 20.73 -4.20 32.19
C ILE A 18 21.10 -4.49 30.73
N ALA A 19 22.36 -4.77 30.43
CA ALA A 19 22.82 -5.10 29.08
C ALA A 19 22.19 -6.40 28.56
N ILE A 20 22.13 -7.46 29.40
CA ILE A 20 21.49 -8.74 29.05
C ILE A 20 19.99 -8.55 28.79
N LEU A 21 19.30 -7.83 29.68
CA LEU A 21 17.87 -7.55 29.52
C LEU A 21 17.60 -6.71 28.27
N GLY A 22 18.41 -5.68 28.02
CA GLY A 22 18.33 -4.86 26.82
C GLY A 22 18.51 -5.68 25.54
N ALA A 23 19.51 -6.56 25.50
CA ALA A 23 19.80 -7.40 24.33
C ALA A 23 18.61 -8.29 23.91
N ILE A 24 17.81 -8.76 24.87
CA ILE A 24 16.60 -9.57 24.58
C ILE A 24 15.39 -8.67 24.29
N LEU A 25 15.24 -7.57 25.02
CA LEU A 25 14.05 -6.72 24.94
C LEU A 25 14.00 -5.91 23.63
N PHE A 26 15.12 -5.39 23.14
CA PHE A 26 15.15 -4.59 21.91
C PHE A 26 14.64 -5.32 20.65
N PRO A 27 15.09 -6.53 20.30
CA PRO A 27 14.59 -7.23 19.12
C PRO A 27 13.11 -7.60 19.24
N VAL A 28 12.65 -7.98 20.44
CA VAL A 28 11.23 -8.30 20.68
C VAL A 28 10.36 -7.05 20.55
N PHE A 29 10.80 -5.93 21.13
CA PHE A 29 10.08 -4.66 21.05
C PHE A 29 9.97 -4.16 19.61
N ALA A 30 11.04 -4.29 18.81
CA ALA A 30 11.02 -3.93 17.39
C ALA A 30 9.98 -4.75 16.60
N GLN A 31 9.90 -6.06 16.83
CA GLN A 31 8.90 -6.93 16.20
C GLN A 31 7.48 -6.60 16.64
N ALA A 32 7.27 -6.37 17.94
CA ALA A 32 5.96 -5.98 18.48
C ALA A 32 5.48 -4.65 17.88
N ARG A 33 6.38 -3.66 17.75
CA ARG A 33 6.08 -2.38 17.13
C ARG A 33 5.72 -2.52 15.66
N GLU A 34 6.42 -3.36 14.91
CA GLU A 34 6.09 -3.62 13.50
C GLU A 34 4.75 -4.33 13.37
N LYS A 35 4.44 -5.28 14.25
CA LYS A 35 3.13 -5.96 14.29
C LYS A 35 1.98 -4.99 14.58
N ALA A 36 2.20 -4.02 15.47
CA ALA A 36 1.21 -2.97 15.74
C ALA A 36 0.95 -2.11 14.49
N ARG A 37 2.01 -1.68 13.79
CA ARG A 37 1.88 -0.92 12.53
C ARG A 37 1.18 -1.73 11.45
N GLN A 38 1.53 -3.00 11.30
CA GLN A 38 0.83 -3.93 10.38
C GLN A 38 -0.67 -3.98 10.68
N THR A 39 -1.03 -4.08 11.96
CA THR A 39 -2.44 -4.12 12.37
C THR A 39 -3.17 -2.83 11.98
N THR A 40 -2.54 -1.66 12.15
CA THR A 40 -3.08 -0.39 11.68
C THR A 40 -3.23 -0.36 10.15
N CYS A 41 -2.24 -0.84 9.39
CA CYS A 41 -2.34 -0.90 7.93
C CYS A 41 -3.47 -1.82 7.46
N ALA A 42 -3.63 -3.00 8.08
CA ALA A 42 -4.74 -3.90 7.80
C ALA A 42 -6.11 -3.28 8.17
N SER A 43 -6.19 -2.53 9.27
CA SER A 43 -7.40 -1.80 9.66
C SER A 43 -7.76 -0.68 8.69
N ASN A 44 -6.77 0.05 8.17
CA ASN A 44 -6.96 1.06 7.14
C ASN A 44 -7.45 0.41 5.83
N LEU A 45 -6.81 -0.68 5.41
CA LEU A 45 -7.24 -1.44 4.25
C LEU A 45 -8.67 -1.98 4.41
N ARG A 46 -9.08 -2.40 5.62
CA ARG A 46 -10.47 -2.82 5.89
C ARG A 46 -11.46 -1.68 5.68
N GLN A 47 -11.10 -0.46 6.07
CA GLN A 47 -11.95 0.72 5.81
C GLN A 47 -12.08 1.00 4.31
N ILE A 48 -11.01 0.81 3.52
CA ILE A 48 -11.08 0.91 2.06
C ILE A 48 -12.00 -0.14 1.45
N VAL A 49 -11.91 -1.39 1.92
CA VAL A 49 -12.82 -2.47 1.48
C VAL A 49 -14.27 -2.14 1.78
N LEU A 50 -14.57 -1.63 2.98
CA LEU A 50 -15.92 -1.21 3.34
C LEU A 50 -16.40 -0.06 2.45
N ALA A 51 -15.53 0.92 2.18
CA ALA A 51 -15.82 2.00 1.23
C ALA A 51 -16.10 1.48 -0.18
N THR A 52 -15.38 0.45 -0.65
CA THR A 52 -15.67 -0.23 -1.92
C THR A 52 -17.03 -0.91 -1.91
N GLN A 53 -17.40 -1.58 -0.81
CA GLN A 53 -18.72 -2.22 -0.69
C GLN A 53 -19.86 -1.18 -0.73
N MET A 54 -19.68 -0.04 -0.05
CA MET A 54 -20.65 1.07 -0.13
C MET A 54 -20.74 1.65 -1.54
N TYR A 55 -19.59 1.85 -2.21
CA TYR A 55 -19.57 2.29 -3.60
C TYR A 55 -20.33 1.32 -4.51
N LEU A 56 -20.09 0.01 -4.38
CA LEU A 56 -20.78 -1.00 -5.19
C LEU A 56 -22.30 -0.95 -5.00
N GLN A 57 -22.78 -0.64 -3.79
CA GLN A 57 -24.21 -0.49 -3.51
C GLN A 57 -24.81 0.74 -4.21
N ASP A 58 -24.06 1.84 -4.30
CA ASP A 58 -24.52 3.09 -4.90
C ASP A 58 -24.40 3.11 -6.44
N TYR A 59 -23.59 2.22 -7.02
CA TYR A 59 -23.26 2.19 -8.45
C TYR A 59 -23.58 0.85 -9.14
N ASP A 60 -24.76 0.28 -8.86
CA ASP A 60 -25.30 -0.92 -9.53
C ASP A 60 -24.35 -2.13 -9.54
N GLU A 61 -23.62 -2.34 -8.44
CA GLU A 61 -22.62 -3.40 -8.29
C GLU A 61 -21.49 -3.34 -9.33
N ILE A 62 -21.18 -2.16 -9.86
CA ILE A 62 -20.08 -1.93 -10.79
C ILE A 62 -18.88 -1.38 -10.01
N PHE A 63 -17.72 -2.02 -10.16
CA PHE A 63 -16.48 -1.49 -9.60
C PHE A 63 -16.18 -0.09 -10.16
N PHE A 64 -15.44 0.72 -9.40
CA PHE A 64 -14.94 1.99 -9.90
C PHE A 64 -13.82 1.76 -10.93
N PRO A 65 -13.64 2.67 -11.91
CA PRO A 65 -12.46 2.67 -12.74
C PRO A 65 -11.19 2.98 -11.92
N ALA A 66 -10.06 2.40 -12.31
CA ALA A 66 -8.77 2.63 -11.67
C ALA A 66 -8.35 4.10 -11.78
N TYR A 67 -8.65 4.73 -12.91
CA TYR A 67 -8.60 6.18 -13.09
C TYR A 67 -9.46 6.64 -14.26
N TYR A 68 -9.74 7.94 -14.31
CA TYR A 68 -10.23 8.61 -15.51
C TYR A 68 -9.61 9.98 -15.74
N ILE A 69 -9.57 10.41 -17.00
CA ILE A 69 -9.16 11.77 -17.40
C ILE A 69 -10.42 12.61 -17.58
N GLY A 70 -10.57 13.63 -16.75
CA GLY A 70 -11.58 14.68 -16.90
C GLY A 70 -10.94 16.01 -17.30
N ASP A 71 -11.77 17.06 -17.42
CA ASP A 71 -11.31 18.43 -17.71
C ASP A 71 -10.54 19.01 -16.51
N GLY A 72 -9.25 18.69 -16.45
CA GLY A 72 -8.33 19.06 -15.38
C GLY A 72 -7.84 20.50 -15.44
N GLY A 73 -7.49 21.06 -14.28
CA GLY A 73 -6.56 22.20 -14.17
C GLY A 73 -7.12 23.54 -13.69
N ARG A 74 -8.32 23.61 -13.09
CA ARG A 74 -8.94 24.91 -12.74
C ARG A 74 -9.03 25.25 -11.24
N THR A 75 -8.85 24.30 -10.32
CA THR A 75 -8.95 24.56 -8.87
C THR A 75 -7.99 23.70 -8.06
N GLN A 76 -7.54 24.21 -6.91
CA GLN A 76 -6.73 23.47 -5.94
C GLN A 76 -7.63 22.63 -5.01
N PRO A 77 -7.19 21.42 -4.60
CA PRO A 77 -5.95 20.76 -5.00
C PRO A 77 -6.04 20.22 -6.45
N ASN A 78 -5.00 20.49 -7.25
CA ASN A 78 -5.00 20.18 -8.68
C ASN A 78 -4.71 18.69 -8.92
N ASN A 79 -5.66 17.99 -9.54
CA ASN A 79 -5.52 16.60 -9.95
C ASN A 79 -4.94 16.44 -11.37
N TYR A 80 -4.62 17.54 -12.06
CA TYR A 80 -4.17 17.59 -13.46
C TYR A 80 -5.11 16.88 -14.44
N GLY A 81 -6.38 16.75 -14.07
CA GLY A 81 -7.39 16.01 -14.84
C GLY A 81 -7.40 14.52 -14.58
N TYR A 82 -6.47 13.99 -13.78
CA TYR A 82 -6.41 12.57 -13.44
C TYR A 82 -7.18 12.26 -12.14
N TYR A 83 -8.24 11.49 -12.25
CA TYR A 83 -9.05 11.03 -11.13
C TYR A 83 -8.84 9.54 -10.92
N PHE A 84 -7.95 9.18 -10.00
CA PHE A 84 -7.71 7.79 -9.60
C PHE A 84 -8.77 7.30 -8.61
N TRP A 85 -8.88 5.98 -8.45
CA TRP A 85 -9.84 5.35 -7.54
C TRP A 85 -9.89 5.90 -6.11
N PRO A 86 -8.81 6.40 -5.46
CA PRO A 86 -8.93 6.97 -4.12
C PRO A 86 -9.88 8.15 -4.05
N TRP A 87 -9.96 8.95 -5.10
CA TRP A 87 -10.93 10.06 -5.20
C TRP A 87 -12.37 9.56 -5.26
N LEU A 88 -12.59 8.40 -5.88
CA LEU A 88 -13.92 7.78 -5.98
C LEU A 88 -14.37 7.16 -4.66
N LEU A 89 -13.43 6.65 -3.85
CA LEU A 89 -13.73 6.10 -2.53
C LEU A 89 -13.68 7.13 -1.40
N ARG A 90 -13.09 8.31 -1.62
CA ARG A 90 -12.96 9.34 -0.59
C ARG A 90 -14.29 9.73 0.08
N PRO A 91 -15.43 9.87 -0.63
CA PRO A 91 -16.72 10.17 0.00
C PRO A 91 -17.21 9.11 1.01
N TYR A 92 -16.77 7.86 0.84
CA TYR A 92 -17.15 6.72 1.68
C TYR A 92 -16.19 6.50 2.86
N THR A 93 -15.27 7.42 3.10
CA THR A 93 -14.26 7.34 4.15
C THR A 93 -14.26 8.59 5.01
N ASN A 94 -13.93 8.45 6.29
CA ASN A 94 -13.94 9.57 7.24
C ASN A 94 -12.64 10.39 7.23
N SER A 95 -11.55 9.88 6.65
CA SER A 95 -10.22 10.52 6.67
C SER A 95 -9.41 10.17 5.44
N PHE A 96 -8.49 11.04 5.03
CA PHE A 96 -7.49 10.75 3.99
C PHE A 96 -6.41 9.75 4.48
N GLU A 97 -6.21 9.64 5.79
CA GLU A 97 -5.16 8.79 6.37
C GLU A 97 -5.38 7.29 6.12
N VAL A 98 -6.62 6.87 5.87
CA VAL A 98 -6.97 5.46 5.60
C VAL A 98 -6.40 4.95 4.28
N PHE A 99 -5.99 5.86 3.38
CA PHE A 99 -5.36 5.52 2.11
C PHE A 99 -3.85 5.29 2.24
N TRP A 100 -3.27 5.50 3.42
CA TRP A 100 -1.84 5.35 3.67
C TRP A 100 -1.57 4.33 4.78
N CYS A 101 -0.38 3.74 4.74
CA CYS A 101 0.09 2.81 5.77
C CYS A 101 1.13 3.52 6.66
N PRO A 102 1.01 3.48 8.00
CA PRO A 102 1.99 4.11 8.89
C PRO A 102 3.43 3.58 8.79
N THR A 103 3.69 2.48 8.07
CA THR A 103 5.07 2.03 7.80
C THR A 103 5.70 2.73 6.60
N GLU A 104 4.91 3.43 5.77
CA GLU A 104 5.43 4.22 4.66
C GLU A 104 6.25 5.41 5.15
N PRO A 105 7.25 5.85 4.36
CA PRO A 105 7.91 7.11 4.64
C PRO A 105 6.88 8.25 4.66
N LYS A 106 7.09 9.20 5.56
CA LYS A 106 6.35 10.45 5.52
C LYS A 106 6.71 11.20 4.23
N SER A 107 5.72 11.85 3.64
CA SER A 107 5.88 12.69 2.45
C SER A 107 5.11 13.99 2.65
N ASN A 108 5.76 15.12 2.39
CA ASN A 108 5.10 16.44 2.38
C ASN A 108 3.96 16.51 1.36
N CYS A 109 3.98 15.69 0.31
CA CYS A 109 2.91 15.64 -0.70
C CYS A 109 1.61 14.98 -0.23
N ARG A 110 1.56 14.53 1.03
CA ARG A 110 0.35 14.08 1.73
C ARG A 110 -0.30 15.18 2.56
N GLU A 111 0.34 16.35 2.66
CA GLU A 111 -0.23 17.52 3.34
C GLU A 111 -1.29 18.15 2.44
N LEU A 112 -2.45 18.52 3.01
CA LEU A 112 -3.62 18.97 2.26
C LEU A 112 -3.40 20.29 1.51
N ASP A 113 -2.51 21.13 2.02
CA ASP A 113 -2.09 22.41 1.44
C ASP A 113 -0.99 22.26 0.38
N HIS A 114 -0.48 21.05 0.15
CA HIS A 114 0.52 20.81 -0.87
C HIS A 114 -0.09 20.99 -2.28
N PRO A 115 0.54 21.76 -3.20
CA PRO A 115 -0.02 22.04 -4.53
C PRO A 115 -0.34 20.80 -5.37
N TYR A 116 0.42 19.72 -5.13
CA TYR A 116 0.28 18.43 -5.82
C TYR A 116 -0.50 17.38 -5.01
N PHE A 117 -1.05 17.74 -3.83
CA PHE A 117 -1.80 16.81 -2.99
C PHE A 117 -2.86 16.05 -3.79
N GLY A 118 -3.58 16.81 -4.61
CA GLY A 118 -4.65 16.32 -5.47
C GLY A 118 -4.27 15.06 -6.26
N TYR A 119 -3.27 15.26 -7.10
CA TYR A 119 -2.70 14.22 -7.93
C TYR A 119 -2.02 13.10 -7.12
N VAL A 120 -1.26 13.45 -6.08
CA VAL A 120 -0.49 12.47 -5.30
C VAL A 120 -1.39 11.56 -4.47
N PHE A 121 -2.45 12.09 -3.86
CA PHE A 121 -3.42 11.31 -3.10
C PHE A 121 -4.06 10.22 -3.96
N GLY A 122 -4.51 10.59 -5.16
CA GLY A 122 -5.11 9.64 -6.08
C GLY A 122 -4.12 8.60 -6.59
N ARG A 123 -2.92 9.03 -7.00
CA ARG A 123 -1.98 8.16 -7.72
C ARG A 123 -1.13 7.28 -6.80
N PHE A 124 -0.94 7.66 -5.53
CA PHE A 124 -0.03 6.98 -4.61
C PHE A 124 -0.63 6.64 -3.21
N PRO A 125 -1.79 5.98 -3.16
CA PRO A 125 -2.25 5.30 -1.94
C PRO A 125 -1.35 4.10 -1.64
N ALA A 126 -1.35 3.64 -0.38
CA ALA A 126 -0.57 2.48 0.08
C ALA A 126 -1.04 1.13 -0.50
N TRP A 127 -2.24 1.11 -1.08
CA TRP A 127 -2.95 -0.06 -1.58
C TRP A 127 -3.10 0.08 -3.09
N GLY A 128 -2.69 -0.91 -3.87
CA GLY A 128 -2.95 -0.95 -5.30
C GLY A 128 -4.21 -1.74 -5.61
N LEU A 129 -5.03 -1.24 -6.53
CA LEU A 129 -6.18 -1.94 -7.09
C LEU A 129 -5.71 -2.96 -8.14
N ASN A 130 -6.31 -4.17 -8.13
CA ASN A 130 -6.18 -5.14 -9.23
C ASN A 130 -6.89 -4.63 -10.50
N GLN A 131 -6.27 -3.65 -11.15
CA GLN A 131 -6.94 -2.82 -12.15
C GLN A 131 -7.32 -3.58 -13.42
N ILE A 132 -6.49 -4.54 -13.86
CA ILE A 132 -6.74 -5.23 -15.14
C ILE A 132 -8.02 -6.05 -15.07
N PHE A 133 -8.27 -6.69 -13.93
CA PHE A 133 -9.44 -7.51 -13.74
C PHE A 133 -10.68 -6.68 -13.36
N LEU A 134 -10.51 -5.72 -12.43
CA LEU A 134 -11.63 -4.98 -11.83
C LEU A 134 -11.96 -3.66 -12.53
N SER A 135 -11.06 -3.15 -13.37
CA SER A 135 -11.23 -1.92 -14.16
C SER A 135 -10.64 -2.09 -15.57
N PRO A 136 -11.17 -3.02 -16.39
CA PRO A 136 -10.69 -3.26 -17.74
C PRO A 136 -11.14 -2.12 -18.67
N SER A 137 -10.47 -0.97 -18.63
CA SER A 137 -10.76 0.17 -19.50
C SER A 137 -9.57 0.55 -20.40
N LEU A 138 -8.64 -0.38 -20.62
CA LEU A 138 -7.44 -0.12 -21.42
C LEU A 138 -7.14 -1.34 -22.28
N ASP A 139 -7.10 -1.15 -23.60
CA ASP A 139 -6.06 -1.79 -24.39
C ASP A 139 -4.75 -1.55 -23.65
N GLU A 140 -3.95 -2.60 -23.42
CA GLU A 140 -2.81 -2.65 -22.49
C GLU A 140 -1.76 -1.51 -22.66
N PHE A 141 -1.91 -0.60 -23.64
CA PHE A 141 -0.93 0.40 -24.05
C PHE A 141 -1.44 1.81 -24.42
N ASN A 142 -2.75 2.11 -24.55
CA ASN A 142 -3.17 3.45 -25.04
C ASN A 142 -4.46 4.02 -24.38
N PRO A 143 -4.35 5.04 -23.49
CA PRO A 143 -5.43 5.48 -22.62
C PRO A 143 -6.37 6.57 -23.17
N THR A 144 -6.39 6.83 -24.48
CA THR A 144 -6.91 8.13 -24.95
C THR A 144 -8.40 8.23 -25.31
N GLU A 145 -9.18 7.16 -25.53
CA GLU A 145 -10.49 7.38 -26.20
C GLU A 145 -11.72 6.54 -25.77
N ALA A 146 -11.68 5.67 -24.75
CA ALA A 146 -12.83 4.81 -24.44
C ALA A 146 -13.08 4.57 -22.94
N PRO A 147 -14.33 4.31 -22.51
CA PRO A 147 -14.86 4.79 -21.24
C PRO A 147 -14.29 4.05 -20.03
N TYR A 148 -14.01 4.84 -19.01
CA TYR A 148 -13.57 4.47 -17.67
C TYR A 148 -14.62 3.63 -16.93
N ARG A 149 -14.78 2.38 -17.34
CA ARG A 149 -15.77 1.45 -16.77
C ARG A 149 -15.06 0.43 -15.90
N GLY A 150 -15.53 0.28 -14.67
CA GLY A 150 -15.17 -0.88 -13.87
C GLY A 150 -15.92 -2.13 -14.32
N ALA A 151 -15.45 -3.29 -13.84
CA ALA A 151 -16.11 -4.55 -14.07
C ALA A 151 -17.38 -4.67 -13.20
N PRO A 152 -18.43 -5.34 -13.68
CA PRO A 152 -19.56 -5.71 -12.82
C PRO A 152 -19.11 -6.76 -11.79
N LEU A 153 -19.62 -6.66 -10.56
CA LEU A 153 -19.34 -7.62 -9.48
C LEU A 153 -19.72 -9.05 -9.88
N ALA A 154 -20.79 -9.20 -10.68
CA ALA A 154 -21.24 -10.49 -11.21
C ALA A 154 -20.20 -11.23 -12.06
N ARG A 155 -19.16 -10.54 -12.57
CA ARG A 155 -18.03 -11.19 -13.27
C ARG A 155 -17.15 -11.99 -12.31
N VAL A 156 -17.14 -11.65 -11.02
CA VAL A 156 -16.25 -12.27 -10.04
C VAL A 156 -16.84 -13.58 -9.52
N GLN A 157 -16.36 -14.71 -10.03
CA GLN A 157 -16.87 -16.04 -9.63
C GLN A 157 -16.33 -16.51 -8.26
N ARG A 158 -15.05 -16.27 -7.97
CA ARG A 158 -14.37 -16.71 -6.73
C ARG A 158 -13.98 -15.52 -5.85
N ALA A 159 -14.97 -14.80 -5.34
CA ALA A 159 -14.75 -13.54 -4.61
C ALA A 159 -13.78 -13.63 -3.41
N SER A 160 -13.74 -14.78 -2.73
CA SER A 160 -12.80 -15.06 -1.63
C SER A 160 -11.38 -15.43 -2.08
N GLU A 161 -11.13 -15.51 -3.38
CA GLU A 161 -9.82 -15.88 -3.93
C GLU A 161 -9.21 -14.81 -4.83
N ILE A 162 -10.06 -13.94 -5.40
CA ILE A 162 -9.62 -12.83 -6.24
C ILE A 162 -9.16 -11.66 -5.38
N VAL A 163 -7.92 -11.24 -5.60
CA VAL A 163 -7.30 -10.05 -5.02
C VAL A 163 -8.02 -8.81 -5.56
N MET A 164 -8.50 -7.99 -4.64
CA MET A 164 -9.08 -6.68 -4.92
C MET A 164 -8.05 -5.59 -4.70
N PHE A 165 -7.45 -5.57 -3.51
CA PHE A 165 -6.36 -4.65 -3.17
C PHE A 165 -5.20 -5.40 -2.55
N VAL A 166 -4.00 -4.86 -2.73
CA VAL A 166 -2.80 -5.31 -2.03
C VAL A 166 -1.89 -4.14 -1.75
N GLU A 167 -1.09 -4.23 -0.69
CA GLU A 167 -0.03 -3.27 -0.46
C GLU A 167 0.88 -3.11 -1.69
N SER A 168 1.11 -1.86 -2.07
CA SER A 168 1.83 -1.51 -3.29
C SER A 168 3.02 -0.58 -3.05
N ILE A 169 3.86 -0.38 -4.08
CA ILE A 169 4.99 0.55 -4.05
C ILE A 169 5.24 1.23 -5.41
N THR A 170 5.63 2.51 -5.36
CA THR A 170 6.35 3.24 -6.41
C THR A 170 7.84 3.31 -6.03
N LEU A 171 8.74 3.13 -6.99
CA LEU A 171 10.19 3.03 -6.71
C LEU A 171 11.05 4.05 -7.44
N GLU A 172 10.46 4.90 -8.28
CA GLU A 172 11.25 5.88 -9.03
C GLU A 172 10.45 7.12 -9.37
N THR A 173 10.83 8.23 -8.76
CA THR A 173 10.13 9.51 -8.96
C THR A 173 11.08 10.69 -9.14
N ARG A 174 12.40 10.45 -9.19
CA ARG A 174 13.41 11.49 -9.45
C ARG A 174 13.17 12.26 -10.75
N SER A 175 12.37 11.70 -11.67
CA SER A 175 12.02 12.28 -12.97
C SER A 175 10.65 12.96 -13.04
N GLN A 176 9.84 13.00 -11.97
CA GLN A 176 8.48 13.58 -12.06
C GLN A 176 8.39 15.09 -11.77
N GLY A 177 9.51 15.78 -11.53
CA GLY A 177 9.51 17.24 -11.34
C GLY A 177 8.76 17.74 -10.09
N LEU A 178 8.34 16.83 -9.22
CA LEU A 178 7.62 17.14 -7.97
C LEU A 178 8.63 17.43 -6.85
N THR A 179 8.40 18.48 -6.06
CA THR A 179 9.19 18.84 -4.87
C THR A 179 8.88 17.96 -3.65
N CYS A 180 8.48 16.70 -3.87
CA CYS A 180 8.05 15.79 -2.83
C CYS A 180 9.23 15.13 -2.08
N THR A 181 9.20 15.13 -0.74
CA THR A 181 10.07 14.30 0.09
C THR A 181 9.44 12.93 0.31
N GLY A 182 10.26 11.87 0.44
CA GLY A 182 9.79 10.50 0.76
C GLY A 182 8.88 9.84 -0.29
N TYR A 183 8.70 10.47 -1.45
CA TYR A 183 7.77 10.07 -2.52
C TYR A 183 8.31 8.93 -3.40
N ASP A 184 9.57 8.53 -3.23
CA ASP A 184 10.23 7.46 -3.97
C ASP A 184 9.95 6.05 -3.42
N ARG A 185 9.19 5.92 -2.33
CA ARG A 185 8.86 4.63 -1.67
C ARG A 185 7.46 4.59 -1.04
N ILE A 186 6.50 5.30 -1.61
CA ILE A 186 5.08 5.23 -1.21
C ILE A 186 4.34 4.21 -2.09
N GLY A 187 3.09 3.89 -1.80
CA GLY A 187 2.31 2.98 -2.64
C GLY A 187 1.97 3.54 -4.02
N TYR A 188 1.43 2.69 -4.88
CA TYR A 188 0.91 3.04 -6.20
C TYR A 188 -0.55 2.59 -6.31
N ALA A 189 -1.38 3.40 -6.96
CA ALA A 189 -2.82 3.17 -7.04
C ALA A 189 -3.20 1.84 -7.73
N MET A 190 -2.28 1.22 -8.44
CA MET A 190 -2.56 0.06 -9.27
C MET A 190 -1.54 -1.04 -9.00
N VAL A 191 -2.00 -2.28 -9.14
CA VAL A 191 -1.14 -3.45 -9.20
C VAL A 191 -1.50 -4.30 -10.41
N TYR A 192 -0.51 -5.04 -10.89
CA TYR A 192 -0.64 -5.88 -12.07
C TYR A 192 -0.56 -7.37 -11.72
N PRO A 193 -1.28 -8.22 -12.47
CA PRO A 193 -1.24 -9.68 -12.31
C PRO A 193 0.16 -10.24 -12.63
N PRO A 194 0.51 -11.43 -12.11
CA PRO A 194 1.80 -12.07 -12.29
C PRO A 194 2.28 -12.20 -13.74
N ARG A 195 1.35 -12.34 -14.71
CA ARG A 195 1.69 -12.41 -16.14
C ARG A 195 2.38 -11.15 -16.68
N LEU A 196 2.22 -10.01 -16.01
CA LEU A 196 2.85 -8.73 -16.37
C LEU A 196 4.05 -8.38 -15.49
N TRP A 197 4.46 -9.28 -14.61
CA TRP A 197 5.62 -9.06 -13.77
C TRP A 197 6.89 -9.15 -14.61
N GLN A 198 7.74 -8.12 -14.57
CA GLN A 198 8.84 -7.93 -15.53
C GLN A 198 10.19 -8.40 -14.99
N GLY A 199 10.92 -9.24 -15.72
CA GLY A 199 12.33 -9.58 -15.46
C GLY A 199 12.58 -11.07 -15.21
N ALA A 200 13.85 -11.45 -15.10
CA ALA A 200 14.25 -12.79 -14.68
C ALA A 200 14.49 -12.82 -13.16
N PRO A 201 14.21 -13.94 -12.48
CA PRO A 201 14.61 -14.09 -11.09
C PRO A 201 16.13 -13.85 -10.93
N PRO A 202 16.54 -13.15 -9.87
CA PRO A 202 15.68 -12.65 -8.82
C PRO A 202 15.12 -11.24 -9.17
N LEU A 203 13.80 -11.08 -8.99
CA LEU A 203 13.01 -9.94 -9.49
C LEU A 203 13.19 -8.68 -8.61
N ARG A 204 13.27 -7.50 -9.25
CA ARG A 204 13.39 -6.19 -8.57
C ARG A 204 12.03 -5.72 -8.06
N PRO A 205 11.92 -4.80 -7.09
CA PRO A 205 10.61 -4.51 -6.54
C PRO A 205 9.59 -3.79 -7.46
N LEU A 206 10.02 -3.21 -8.59
CA LEU A 206 9.11 -2.76 -9.68
C LEU A 206 8.63 -3.92 -10.57
N SER A 207 9.37 -5.03 -10.57
CA SER A 207 9.07 -6.20 -11.37
C SER A 207 7.81 -6.92 -10.93
N TYR A 208 7.33 -6.72 -9.70
CA TYR A 208 6.18 -7.45 -9.15
C TYR A 208 4.83 -6.79 -9.44
N GLY A 209 4.72 -6.08 -10.56
CA GLY A 209 3.48 -5.37 -10.89
C GLY A 209 3.06 -4.40 -9.79
N HIS A 210 4.02 -3.69 -9.17
CA HIS A 210 3.85 -2.80 -8.03
C HIS A 210 3.45 -3.43 -6.69
N VAL A 211 3.36 -4.76 -6.57
CA VAL A 211 3.09 -5.43 -5.28
C VAL A 211 4.28 -5.27 -4.34
N PHE A 212 4.02 -4.92 -3.08
CA PHE A 212 5.05 -4.71 -2.07
C PHE A 212 4.76 -5.48 -0.78
N PRO A 213 5.57 -6.50 -0.43
CA PRO A 213 5.47 -7.16 0.87
C PRO A 213 6.04 -6.25 1.95
N ARG A 214 5.22 -5.31 2.40
CA ARG A 214 5.62 -4.16 3.23
C ARG A 214 6.10 -4.55 4.62
N HIS A 215 5.56 -5.64 5.16
CA HIS A 215 5.75 -6.00 6.55
C HIS A 215 6.75 -7.12 6.71
N PHE A 216 7.67 -6.95 7.67
CA PHE A 216 8.72 -7.92 7.99
C PHE A 216 9.64 -8.27 6.80
N SER A 217 9.69 -7.42 5.78
CA SER A 217 10.59 -7.58 4.64
C SER A 217 11.93 -6.90 4.87
N GLN A 218 12.95 -7.40 4.18
CA GLN A 218 14.29 -6.84 4.20
C GLN A 218 14.76 -6.59 2.77
N ILE A 219 15.52 -5.53 2.54
CA ILE A 219 16.20 -5.31 1.27
C ILE A 219 17.61 -5.87 1.38
N ARG A 220 17.93 -6.90 0.59
CA ARG A 220 19.29 -7.48 0.46
C ARG A 220 19.67 -7.45 -1.01
N ASP A 221 20.81 -6.86 -1.34
CA ASP A 221 21.32 -6.73 -2.72
C ASP A 221 20.29 -6.15 -3.72
N GLY A 222 19.50 -5.17 -3.26
CA GLY A 222 18.45 -4.53 -4.06
C GLY A 222 17.18 -5.36 -4.23
N GLN A 223 17.04 -6.47 -3.49
CA GLN A 223 15.92 -7.39 -3.58
C GLN A 223 15.14 -7.42 -2.29
N ILE A 224 13.81 -7.54 -2.40
CA ILE A 224 12.98 -7.76 -1.22
C ILE A 224 13.02 -9.24 -0.86
N VAL A 225 13.44 -9.53 0.37
CA VAL A 225 13.53 -10.88 0.92
C VAL A 225 12.59 -11.00 2.12
N GLY A 226 11.80 -12.07 2.11
CA GLY A 226 10.84 -12.37 3.18
C GLY A 226 9.68 -11.38 3.23
N GLY A 227 9.01 -11.36 4.39
CA GLY A 227 7.87 -10.50 4.64
C GLY A 227 6.59 -10.93 3.92
N PHE A 228 5.57 -10.08 4.05
CA PHE A 228 4.27 -10.28 3.44
C PHE A 228 3.59 -8.93 3.17
N ALA A 229 2.60 -8.95 2.29
CA ALA A 229 1.69 -7.84 2.03
C ALA A 229 0.34 -8.12 2.70
N ASN A 230 -0.33 -7.10 3.23
CA ASN A 230 -1.76 -7.20 3.50
C ASN A 230 -2.54 -7.18 2.18
N VAL A 231 -3.42 -8.17 2.00
CA VAL A 231 -4.21 -8.37 0.78
C VAL A 231 -5.67 -8.36 1.15
N ALA A 232 -6.48 -7.59 0.44
CA ALA A 232 -7.93 -7.65 0.51
C ALA A 232 -8.49 -8.40 -0.70
N PHE A 233 -9.41 -9.31 -0.44
CA PHE A 233 -10.13 -10.05 -1.47
C PHE A 233 -11.48 -9.38 -1.77
N VAL A 234 -12.11 -9.77 -2.88
CA VAL A 234 -13.37 -9.16 -3.34
C VAL A 234 -14.53 -9.36 -2.35
N ASP A 235 -14.57 -10.48 -1.62
CA ASP A 235 -15.54 -10.70 -0.53
C ASP A 235 -15.28 -9.81 0.71
N GLY A 236 -14.14 -9.11 0.72
CA GLY A 236 -13.73 -8.14 1.70
C GLY A 236 -12.90 -8.66 2.87
N HIS A 237 -12.59 -9.96 2.94
CA HIS A 237 -11.66 -10.42 3.98
C HIS A 237 -10.23 -9.96 3.67
N ILE A 238 -9.43 -9.80 4.72
CA ILE A 238 -8.03 -9.37 4.62
C ILE A 238 -7.13 -10.46 5.15
N LYS A 239 -6.06 -10.75 4.40
CA LYS A 239 -5.07 -11.77 4.78
C LYS A 239 -3.66 -11.30 4.46
N PRO A 240 -2.69 -11.49 5.36
CA PRO A 240 -1.28 -11.34 5.02
C PRO A 240 -0.85 -12.45 4.06
N MET A 241 -0.19 -12.10 2.96
CA MET A 241 0.31 -13.06 1.96
C MET A 241 1.74 -12.77 1.56
N THR A 242 2.52 -13.85 1.39
CA THR A 242 3.86 -13.75 0.80
C THR A 242 3.77 -13.45 -0.68
N LEU A 243 4.85 -12.90 -1.23
CA LEU A 243 4.95 -12.61 -2.66
C LEU A 243 4.84 -13.88 -3.51
N ASP A 244 5.40 -15.00 -3.06
CA ASP A 244 5.28 -16.29 -3.73
C ASP A 244 3.83 -16.79 -3.79
N SER A 245 3.05 -16.55 -2.74
CA SER A 245 1.62 -16.89 -2.78
C SER A 245 0.84 -16.00 -3.75
N LEU A 246 1.26 -14.74 -3.90
CA LEU A 246 0.67 -13.79 -4.84
C LEU A 246 1.13 -14.01 -6.29
N ARG A 247 2.15 -14.84 -6.56
CA ARG A 247 2.54 -15.21 -7.94
C ARG A 247 1.54 -16.12 -8.65
N ARG A 248 0.60 -16.72 -7.92
CA ARG A 248 -0.38 -17.64 -8.50
C ARG A 248 -1.39 -16.84 -9.34
N PRO A 249 -1.48 -17.03 -10.66
CA PRO A 249 -2.35 -16.23 -11.53
C PRO A 249 -3.83 -16.29 -11.13
N GLU A 250 -4.26 -17.44 -10.61
CA GLU A 250 -5.61 -17.75 -10.15
C GLU A 250 -6.13 -16.84 -9.01
N ARG A 251 -5.23 -16.06 -8.40
CA ARG A 251 -5.55 -15.04 -7.39
C ARG A 251 -5.90 -13.68 -7.99
N TRP A 252 -5.59 -13.45 -9.25
CA TRP A 252 -5.69 -12.14 -9.89
C TRP A 252 -6.74 -12.12 -11.00
N GLU A 253 -6.90 -13.26 -11.66
CA GLU A 253 -7.75 -13.46 -12.82
C GLU A 253 -8.47 -14.82 -12.67
N GLU A 254 -9.50 -15.04 -13.50
CA GLU A 254 -10.41 -16.21 -13.51
C GLU A 254 -9.76 -17.57 -13.22
#